data_AF-A0AAJ6QKU7-F1
#
_entry.id   AF-A0AAJ6QKU7-F1
#
_cell.length_a   1.000
_cell.length_b   1.000
_cell.length_c   1.000
_cell.angle_alpha   90.00
_cell.angle_beta   90.00
_cell.angle_gamma   90.00
#
_symmetry.space_group_name_H-M   'P 1'
#
loop_
_entity.id
_entity.type
_entity.pdbx_description
1 polymer ?
#
loop_
_entity_poly.entity_id
_entity_poly.type
_entity_poly.pdbx_seq_one_letter_code
_entity_poly.pdbx_strand_id
1 'polypeptide(L)'
;MKYPWLRPLKAKALQQIAQKTGIQSSGTKAVLVERLEGELTPLFPHIQNDRGKLNEHKNEKRRNNDDNDGIRVLSIDMGIRNLAFAVLHSPYPSSSSFSSSGSISSTGSSEAYTPRDKAKEGNSITLTAWKRLSIPDLCYAQLEGTPSLITTTTKPKSQVTEEAKEDFSPSLYARHANTLITTLLSTYNPTHILIERQRFRTGGGSAVQEWTIRVGVLEGMLYAVLETINSSLLSSSSFSSGGKVQVYPVEPGRVSRFWGEESGDIGDGGGDMVVKKQKKRKNVRDVKKMKIALVREWLVSAANDDGDGRVVLGGSAGEGDEVRELASAFLEKCEGKRRTKKGEDGVDIGKLDDLADCLVQGVTCYFLQVLRADVPAKTPSPPAGSLA
;
A
#
# COMPACT_ATOMS: atom_id res chain seq x y z
N MET A 1 -22.40 14.69 -12.52
CA MET A 1 -22.10 14.07 -11.20
C MET A 1 -21.88 12.59 -11.39
N LYS A 2 -20.88 12.02 -10.71
CA LYS A 2 -20.47 10.62 -10.94
C LYS A 2 -21.31 9.58 -10.18
N TYR A 3 -21.81 9.91 -8.98
CA TYR A 3 -22.55 8.98 -8.12
C TYR A 3 -23.79 9.64 -7.46
N PRO A 4 -24.90 9.84 -8.21
CA PRO A 4 -26.08 10.56 -7.71
C PRO A 4 -26.75 9.90 -6.49
N TRP A 5 -26.57 8.58 -6.33
CA TRP A 5 -27.14 7.79 -5.25
C TRP A 5 -26.56 8.10 -3.86
N LEU A 6 -25.45 8.84 -3.75
CA LEU A 6 -24.88 9.23 -2.46
C LEU A 6 -25.72 10.27 -1.71
N ARG A 7 -26.33 11.23 -2.44
CA ARG A 7 -27.08 12.35 -1.87
C ARG A 7 -28.28 11.96 -1.00
N PRO A 8 -29.14 10.98 -1.38
CA PRO A 8 -30.26 10.59 -0.55
C PRO A 8 -29.85 9.87 0.75
N LEU A 9 -28.61 9.39 0.86
CA LEU A 9 -28.19 8.63 2.03
C LEU A 9 -28.10 9.47 3.31
N LYS A 10 -28.40 8.84 4.45
CA LYS A 10 -28.19 9.43 5.78
C LYS A 10 -26.69 9.52 6.08
N ALA A 11 -26.29 10.47 6.93
CA ALA A 11 -24.89 10.68 7.30
C ALA A 11 -24.21 9.40 7.81
N LYS A 12 -24.89 8.60 8.64
CA LYS A 12 -24.38 7.31 9.14
C LYS A 12 -24.06 6.31 8.02
N ALA A 13 -24.89 6.25 6.98
CA ALA A 13 -24.64 5.37 5.83
C ALA A 13 -23.44 5.85 5.00
N LEU A 14 -23.30 7.16 4.80
CA LEU A 14 -22.13 7.75 4.13
C LEU A 14 -20.84 7.50 4.91
N GLN A 15 -20.89 7.63 6.24
CA GLN A 15 -19.75 7.31 7.12
C GLN A 15 -19.35 5.83 7.01
N GLN A 16 -20.33 4.92 6.97
CA GLN A 16 -20.09 3.49 6.79
C GLN A 16 -19.46 3.18 5.42
N ILE A 17 -19.95 3.80 4.35
CA ILE A 17 -19.34 3.66 3.01
C ILE A 17 -17.90 4.17 3.04
N ALA A 18 -17.67 5.35 3.60
CA ALA A 18 -16.34 5.94 3.70
C ALA A 18 -15.40 5.02 4.50
N GLN A 19 -15.83 4.50 5.65
CA GLN A 19 -15.06 3.54 6.45
C GLN A 19 -14.71 2.28 5.67
N LYS A 20 -15.71 1.63 5.03
CA LYS A 20 -15.51 0.40 4.25
C LYS A 20 -14.58 0.59 3.05
N THR A 21 -14.53 1.80 2.49
CA THR A 21 -13.69 2.14 1.32
C THR A 21 -12.41 2.89 1.70
N GLY A 22 -12.09 2.97 3.00
CA GLY A 22 -10.90 3.62 3.53
C GLY A 22 -10.82 5.13 3.26
N ILE A 23 -11.95 5.75 2.92
CA ILE A 23 -12.14 7.18 2.75
C ILE A 23 -12.38 7.80 4.14
N GLN A 24 -11.94 9.04 4.33
CA GLN A 24 -12.13 9.73 5.62
C GLN A 24 -13.63 9.88 5.93
N SER A 25 -14.05 9.36 7.08
CA SER A 25 -15.46 9.31 7.52
C SER A 25 -15.90 10.47 8.42
N SER A 26 -15.02 11.44 8.70
CA SER A 26 -15.34 12.63 9.49
C SER A 26 -15.83 13.79 8.61
N GLY A 27 -16.75 14.59 9.13
CA GLY A 27 -17.25 15.81 8.47
C GLY A 27 -18.77 15.86 8.43
N THR A 28 -19.29 16.93 7.84
CA THR A 28 -20.73 17.09 7.57
C THR A 28 -21.18 16.15 6.45
N LYS A 29 -22.49 15.94 6.30
CA LYS A 29 -23.05 15.14 5.19
C LYS A 29 -22.57 15.62 3.82
N ALA A 30 -22.56 16.94 3.59
CA ALA A 30 -22.11 17.52 2.33
C ALA A 30 -20.65 17.19 2.02
N VAL A 31 -19.76 17.38 3.00
CA VAL A 31 -18.32 17.05 2.89
C VAL A 31 -18.11 15.56 2.62
N LEU A 32 -18.91 14.69 3.26
CA LEU A 32 -18.83 13.24 3.01
C LEU A 32 -19.28 12.88 1.59
N VAL A 33 -20.36 13.49 1.09
CA VAL A 33 -20.82 13.26 -0.30
C VAL A 33 -19.76 13.69 -1.29
N GLU A 34 -19.25 14.91 -1.19
CA GLU A 34 -18.21 15.43 -2.08
C GLU A 34 -16.95 14.56 -2.08
N ARG A 35 -16.50 14.17 -0.88
CA ARG A 35 -15.32 13.29 -0.73
C ARG A 35 -15.55 11.91 -1.34
N LEU A 36 -16.71 11.30 -1.08
CA LEU A 36 -17.07 10.01 -1.69
C LEU A 36 -17.20 10.13 -3.21
N GLU A 37 -17.76 11.22 -3.73
CA GLU A 37 -17.85 11.47 -5.17
C GLU A 37 -16.47 11.54 -5.84
N GLY A 38 -15.50 12.18 -5.18
CA GLY A 38 -14.12 12.28 -5.66
C GLY A 38 -13.31 10.98 -5.51
N GLU A 39 -13.41 10.29 -4.36
CA GLU A 39 -12.50 9.19 -4.00
C GLU A 39 -13.04 7.77 -4.27
N LEU A 40 -14.35 7.60 -4.51
CA LEU A 40 -14.91 6.27 -4.86
C LEU A 40 -14.50 5.80 -6.25
N THR A 41 -14.06 6.71 -7.12
CA THR A 41 -13.45 6.31 -8.39
C THR A 41 -12.23 5.45 -8.07
N PRO A 42 -12.17 4.19 -8.54
CA PRO A 42 -10.99 3.38 -8.36
C PRO A 42 -9.79 4.09 -8.99
N LEU A 43 -8.66 4.11 -8.30
CA LEU A 43 -7.40 4.64 -8.82
C LEU A 43 -6.89 3.82 -10.02
N PHE A 44 -7.46 2.62 -10.21
CA PHE A 44 -7.20 1.72 -11.32
C PHE A 44 -8.39 1.71 -12.31
N PRO A 45 -8.47 2.66 -13.25
CA PRO A 45 -9.62 2.76 -14.17
C PRO A 45 -9.81 1.53 -15.07
N HIS A 46 -8.76 0.72 -15.31
CA HIS A 46 -8.86 -0.55 -16.04
C HIS A 46 -9.68 -1.63 -15.32
N ILE A 47 -9.90 -1.52 -14.00
CA ILE A 47 -10.80 -2.43 -13.26
C ILE A 47 -12.27 -2.27 -13.71
N GLN A 48 -12.63 -1.14 -14.35
CA GLN A 48 -14.00 -0.88 -14.83
C GLN A 48 -14.21 -1.13 -16.32
N ASN A 49 -13.21 -0.92 -17.18
CA ASN A 49 -13.42 -0.87 -18.63
C ASN A 49 -13.63 -2.23 -19.31
N ASP A 50 -13.28 -3.33 -18.68
CA ASP A 50 -13.32 -4.65 -19.31
C ASP A 50 -14.63 -5.43 -19.07
N ARG A 51 -15.60 -4.79 -18.41
CA ARG A 51 -16.98 -5.31 -18.28
C ARG A 51 -17.90 -4.91 -19.45
N GLY A 52 -17.44 -4.06 -20.38
CA GLY A 52 -18.30 -3.41 -21.37
C GLY A 52 -17.94 -3.59 -22.85
N LYS A 53 -16.82 -4.24 -23.21
CA LYS A 53 -16.44 -4.48 -24.61
C LYS A 53 -16.28 -5.97 -24.90
N LEU A 54 -17.41 -6.68 -24.88
CA LEU A 54 -17.49 -7.95 -25.61
C LEU A 54 -17.84 -7.62 -27.07
N ASN A 55 -16.98 -8.08 -27.96
CA ASN A 55 -17.08 -8.16 -29.42
C ASN A 55 -16.16 -7.21 -30.19
N GLU A 56 -15.49 -7.84 -31.16
CA GLU A 56 -14.62 -7.29 -32.21
C GLU A 56 -13.16 -7.02 -31.81
N HIS A 57 -12.37 -8.10 -31.79
CA HIS A 57 -11.36 -8.37 -32.83
C HIS A 57 -10.46 -9.55 -32.38
N LYS A 58 -10.88 -10.78 -32.72
CA LYS A 58 -9.97 -11.93 -32.75
C LYS A 58 -9.16 -11.87 -34.04
N ASN A 59 -7.93 -11.39 -33.95
CA ASN A 59 -6.75 -11.92 -34.66
C ASN A 59 -5.64 -10.88 -34.60
N GLU A 60 -4.67 -11.10 -33.71
CA GLU A 60 -3.27 -10.85 -34.04
C GLU A 60 -2.38 -11.57 -33.03
N LYS A 61 -1.30 -12.17 -33.55
CA LYS A 61 -0.37 -13.05 -32.85
C LYS A 61 0.15 -12.39 -31.56
N ARG A 62 -0.23 -12.95 -30.40
CA ARG A 62 0.34 -12.64 -29.09
C ARG A 62 1.83 -12.97 -29.11
N ARG A 63 2.67 -11.96 -29.38
CA ARG A 63 4.07 -11.97 -28.94
C ARG A 63 4.06 -11.82 -27.42
N ASN A 64 4.72 -12.75 -26.74
CA ASN A 64 4.98 -12.74 -25.30
C ASN A 64 5.43 -11.34 -24.84
N ASN A 65 4.56 -10.64 -24.12
CA ASN A 65 4.89 -9.41 -23.43
C ASN A 65 4.05 -9.38 -22.14
N ASP A 66 4.32 -10.37 -21.27
CA ASP A 66 3.65 -10.56 -19.97
C ASP A 66 3.97 -9.42 -18.96
N ASP A 67 4.88 -8.50 -19.30
CA ASP A 67 5.32 -7.42 -18.41
C ASP A 67 4.36 -6.21 -18.32
N ASN A 68 3.18 -6.24 -18.96
CA ASN A 68 2.31 -5.05 -19.06
C ASN A 68 0.86 -5.18 -18.58
N ASP A 69 0.44 -6.33 -18.03
CA ASP A 69 -0.98 -6.58 -17.75
C ASP A 69 -1.36 -6.58 -16.25
N GLY A 70 -0.70 -5.72 -15.46
CA GLY A 70 -0.95 -5.66 -14.01
C GLY A 70 -0.66 -4.32 -13.35
N ILE A 71 -1.11 -4.22 -12.10
CA ILE A 71 -0.86 -3.08 -11.21
C ILE A 71 0.43 -3.35 -10.46
N ARG A 72 1.43 -2.48 -10.66
CA ARG A 72 2.68 -2.45 -9.88
C ARG A 72 2.65 -1.28 -8.89
N VAL A 73 2.55 -1.58 -7.60
CA VAL A 73 2.49 -0.61 -6.51
C VAL A 73 3.82 -0.56 -5.78
N LEU A 74 4.45 0.61 -5.73
CA LEU A 74 5.56 0.92 -4.84
C LEU A 74 5.01 1.64 -3.61
N SER A 75 5.08 1.01 -2.45
CA SER A 75 4.61 1.57 -1.17
C SER A 75 5.78 2.00 -0.32
N ILE A 76 5.87 3.29 0.01
CA ILE A 76 6.96 3.91 0.78
C ILE A 76 6.43 4.33 2.16
N ASP A 77 7.10 3.85 3.21
CA ASP A 77 7.01 4.39 4.57
C ASP A 77 8.20 5.32 4.82
N MET A 78 7.89 6.55 5.23
CA MET A 78 8.83 7.66 5.23
C MET A 78 9.77 7.64 6.44
N GLY A 79 11.06 7.83 6.17
CA GLY A 79 12.09 7.98 7.19
C GLY A 79 13.43 8.40 6.57
N ILE A 80 14.33 8.99 7.37
CA ILE A 80 15.67 9.36 6.88
C ILE A 80 16.65 8.20 7.09
N ARG A 81 16.62 7.54 8.26
CA ARG A 81 17.50 6.39 8.60
C ARG A 81 16.76 5.04 8.57
N ASN A 82 15.50 5.08 8.21
CA ASN A 82 14.59 3.94 8.30
C ASN A 82 13.51 3.99 7.23
N LEU A 83 13.80 4.60 6.08
CA LEU A 83 12.87 4.50 4.96
C LEU A 83 12.67 3.03 4.65
N ALA A 84 11.43 2.61 4.48
CA ALA A 84 11.10 1.26 4.07
C ALA A 84 10.18 1.30 2.87
N PHE A 85 10.33 0.32 1.97
CA PHE A 85 9.42 0.19 0.85
C PHE A 85 9.07 -1.27 0.56
N ALA A 86 7.91 -1.45 -0.04
CA ALA A 86 7.45 -2.72 -0.60
C ALA A 86 7.00 -2.50 -2.05
N VAL A 87 7.34 -3.44 -2.93
CA VAL A 87 6.86 -3.48 -4.31
C VAL A 87 5.90 -4.65 -4.44
N LEU A 88 4.68 -4.34 -4.83
CA LEU A 88 3.57 -5.28 -4.96
C LEU A 88 3.14 -5.33 -6.42
N HIS A 89 2.99 -6.52 -6.96
CA HIS A 89 2.41 -6.77 -8.25
C HIS A 89 1.09 -7.52 -8.09
N SER A 90 0.06 -7.13 -8.83
CA SER A 90 -1.16 -7.89 -8.95
C SER A 90 -1.67 -7.82 -10.38
N PRO A 91 -2.07 -8.95 -10.99
CA PRO A 91 -2.68 -8.92 -12.31
C PRO A 91 -3.95 -8.08 -12.27
N TYR A 92 -4.32 -7.46 -13.39
CA TYR A 92 -5.66 -6.86 -13.46
C TYR A 92 -6.70 -7.96 -13.22
N PRO A 93 -7.76 -7.69 -12.42
CA PRO A 93 -8.84 -8.65 -12.25
C PRO A 93 -9.44 -8.94 -13.62
N SER A 94 -9.17 -10.14 -14.14
CA SER A 94 -9.66 -10.56 -15.45
C SER A 94 -11.17 -10.77 -15.36
N SER A 95 -11.92 -10.25 -16.32
CA SER A 95 -13.38 -10.39 -16.40
C SER A 95 -13.87 -11.85 -16.39
N SER A 96 -13.01 -12.82 -16.69
CA SER A 96 -13.31 -14.25 -16.79
C SER A 96 -13.48 -14.97 -15.45
N SER A 97 -12.95 -14.45 -14.33
CA SER A 97 -13.02 -15.13 -13.04
C SER A 97 -14.39 -15.03 -12.36
N PHE A 98 -15.30 -14.18 -12.88
CA PHE A 98 -16.66 -14.01 -12.36
C PHE A 98 -17.70 -14.92 -13.06
N SER A 99 -17.30 -15.68 -14.09
CA SER A 99 -18.23 -16.50 -14.90
C SER A 99 -18.41 -17.94 -14.41
N SER A 100 -17.78 -18.31 -13.29
CA SER A 100 -17.79 -19.69 -12.79
C SER A 100 -18.41 -19.83 -11.40
N SER A 101 -19.47 -19.08 -11.08
CA SER A 101 -20.35 -19.49 -9.96
C SER A 101 -21.37 -20.49 -10.49
N GLY A 102 -21.00 -21.77 -10.40
CA GLY A 102 -21.97 -22.86 -10.48
C GLY A 102 -23.05 -22.70 -9.42
N SER A 103 -24.31 -22.70 -9.88
CA SER A 103 -25.50 -23.23 -9.20
C SER A 103 -25.48 -23.24 -7.65
N ILE A 104 -26.03 -22.19 -7.03
CA ILE A 104 -26.42 -22.21 -5.61
C ILE A 104 -27.64 -23.13 -5.46
N SER A 105 -27.43 -24.31 -4.87
CA SER A 105 -28.50 -25.07 -4.23
C SER A 105 -28.85 -24.38 -2.91
N SER A 106 -30.11 -24.00 -2.78
CA SER A 106 -30.71 -23.36 -1.63
C SER A 106 -30.82 -24.30 -0.43
N THR A 107 -29.99 -24.11 0.59
CA THR A 107 -30.30 -24.51 1.98
C THR A 107 -29.61 -23.53 2.94
N GLY A 108 -30.41 -22.94 3.82
CA GLY A 108 -30.02 -21.80 4.63
C GLY A 108 -29.14 -22.16 5.82
N SER A 109 -28.08 -21.37 6.00
CA SER A 109 -27.55 -20.96 7.29
C SER A 109 -26.95 -19.56 7.14
N SER A 110 -27.42 -18.64 7.99
CA SER A 110 -27.02 -17.23 8.01
C SER A 110 -25.68 -17.09 8.72
N GLU A 111 -24.57 -17.30 8.00
CA GLU A 111 -23.27 -16.80 8.42
C GLU A 111 -22.96 -15.48 7.72
N ALA A 112 -22.59 -14.46 8.50
CA ALA A 112 -22.32 -13.12 8.01
C ALA A 112 -20.99 -13.09 7.24
N TYR A 113 -21.02 -13.47 5.96
CA TYR A 113 -19.88 -13.37 5.05
C TYR A 113 -19.41 -11.92 4.91
N THR A 114 -18.18 -11.63 5.33
CA THR A 114 -17.63 -10.27 5.26
C THR A 114 -17.13 -9.96 3.85
N PRO A 115 -17.15 -8.69 3.39
CA PRO A 115 -16.52 -8.29 2.13
C PRO A 115 -15.01 -8.58 2.04
N ARG A 116 -14.35 -8.96 3.14
CA ARG A 116 -12.93 -9.34 3.21
C ARG A 116 -12.66 -10.75 2.69
N ASP A 117 -13.67 -11.61 2.63
CA ASP A 117 -13.53 -12.99 2.15
C ASP A 117 -13.70 -13.07 0.63
N LYS A 118 -14.47 -12.15 0.02
CA LYS A 118 -14.58 -12.05 -1.46
C LYS A 118 -13.31 -11.62 -2.17
N ALA A 119 -12.33 -11.06 -1.45
CA ALA A 119 -11.03 -10.70 -2.02
C ALA A 119 -10.02 -11.87 -1.99
N LYS A 120 -10.44 -13.07 -1.54
CA LYS A 120 -9.61 -14.28 -1.51
C LYS A 120 -9.69 -15.08 -2.83
N GLU A 121 -10.80 -15.03 -3.55
CA GLU A 121 -10.94 -15.73 -4.84
C GLU A 121 -10.21 -14.98 -5.96
N GLY A 122 -9.00 -15.42 -6.30
CA GLY A 122 -8.37 -15.18 -7.61
C GLY A 122 -7.45 -13.96 -7.77
N ASN A 123 -7.20 -13.18 -6.71
CA ASN A 123 -6.42 -11.93 -6.79
C ASN A 123 -5.25 -11.92 -5.79
N SER A 124 -4.34 -12.90 -5.89
CA SER A 124 -3.13 -12.91 -5.06
C SER A 124 -2.24 -11.69 -5.38
N ILE A 125 -1.66 -11.10 -4.34
CA ILE A 125 -0.72 -9.98 -4.46
C ILE A 125 0.70 -10.56 -4.36
N THR A 126 1.52 -10.39 -5.38
CA THR A 126 2.92 -10.79 -5.35
C THR A 126 3.79 -9.70 -4.73
N LEU A 127 4.51 -10.01 -3.66
CA LEU A 127 5.56 -9.16 -3.11
C LEU A 127 6.87 -9.43 -3.87
N THR A 128 7.36 -8.44 -4.62
CA THR A 128 8.54 -8.58 -5.50
C THR A 128 9.78 -7.89 -4.99
N ALA A 129 9.63 -6.90 -4.09
CA ALA A 129 10.74 -6.32 -3.35
C ALA A 129 10.24 -5.80 -1.99
N TRP A 130 11.08 -5.91 -0.98
CA TRP A 130 10.75 -5.45 0.37
C TRP A 130 12.02 -5.07 1.10
N LYS A 131 12.29 -3.78 1.31
CA LYS A 131 13.59 -3.33 1.82
C LYS A 131 13.45 -2.18 2.81
N ARG A 132 14.45 -2.10 3.71
CA ARG A 132 14.68 -0.95 4.59
C ARG A 132 16.03 -0.34 4.24
N LEU A 133 16.07 0.99 4.17
CA LEU A 133 17.24 1.76 3.78
C LEU A 133 17.43 3.03 4.62
N SER A 134 18.67 3.49 4.61
CA SER A 134 19.10 4.77 5.17
C SER A 134 19.44 5.70 4.01
N ILE A 135 18.80 6.87 3.98
CA ILE A 135 18.96 7.85 2.91
C ILE A 135 20.41 8.35 2.75
N PRO A 136 21.14 8.68 3.85
CA PRO A 136 22.55 9.06 3.74
C PRO A 136 23.42 8.01 3.02
N ASP A 137 23.15 6.73 3.25
CA ASP A 137 23.95 5.62 2.73
C ASP A 137 23.77 5.45 1.20
N LEU A 138 22.65 5.95 0.65
CA LEU A 138 22.30 5.83 -0.77
C LEU A 138 23.29 6.55 -1.70
N CYS A 139 23.84 7.69 -1.28
CA CYS A 139 24.77 8.46 -2.11
C CYS A 139 26.22 7.98 -2.00
N TYR A 140 26.61 7.36 -0.88
CA TYR A 140 27.95 6.77 -0.76
C TYR A 140 28.12 5.59 -1.74
N ALA A 141 27.10 4.74 -1.88
CA ALA A 141 27.12 3.63 -2.84
C ALA A 141 27.28 4.10 -4.31
N GLN A 142 26.69 5.26 -4.66
CA GLN A 142 26.76 5.81 -6.01
C GLN A 142 28.13 6.41 -6.35
N LEU A 143 28.88 6.92 -5.36
CA LEU A 143 30.25 7.42 -5.54
C LEU A 143 31.26 6.28 -5.78
N GLU A 144 30.99 5.09 -5.23
CA GLU A 144 31.82 3.89 -5.42
C GLU A 144 31.48 3.08 -6.69
N GLY A 145 30.56 3.59 -7.53
CA GLY A 145 30.28 3.00 -8.85
C GLY A 145 29.40 1.74 -8.83
N THR A 146 28.75 1.41 -7.70
CA THR A 146 27.74 0.34 -7.63
C THR A 146 26.32 0.93 -7.58
N PRO A 147 25.53 0.90 -8.67
CA PRO A 147 24.15 1.41 -8.70
C PRO A 147 23.19 0.37 -8.11
N SER A 148 23.44 -0.03 -6.87
CA SER A 148 22.74 -1.16 -6.28
C SER A 148 22.06 -0.79 -4.97
N LEU A 149 20.72 -0.85 -4.94
CA LEU A 149 19.90 -0.85 -3.71
C LEU A 149 20.12 -2.12 -2.85
N ILE A 150 21.28 -2.78 -3.00
CA ILE A 150 21.59 -4.13 -2.51
C ILE A 150 22.34 -4.11 -1.18
N THR A 151 22.88 -2.97 -0.74
CA THR A 151 23.59 -2.96 0.55
C THR A 151 22.61 -2.86 1.72
N THR A 152 22.07 -4.02 2.11
CA THR A 152 21.69 -4.23 3.50
C THR A 152 22.94 -3.94 4.34
N THR A 153 22.75 -3.19 5.43
CA THR A 153 23.78 -2.57 6.27
C THR A 153 24.83 -3.55 6.81
N THR A 154 25.74 -4.00 5.95
CA THR A 154 27.04 -4.54 6.34
C THR A 154 27.98 -3.35 6.28
N LYS A 155 28.26 -2.76 7.45
CA LYS A 155 29.29 -1.73 7.57
C LYS A 155 30.61 -2.34 7.06
N PRO A 156 31.24 -1.84 5.99
CA PRO A 156 32.63 -2.18 5.75
C PRO A 156 33.43 -1.63 6.95
N LYS A 157 34.16 -2.52 7.64
CA LYS A 157 35.19 -2.11 8.61
C LYS A 157 36.34 -1.50 7.81
N SER A 158 36.20 -0.23 7.46
CA SER A 158 37.28 0.58 6.91
C SER A 158 37.29 1.90 7.67
N GLN A 159 38.48 2.24 8.16
CA GLN A 159 38.75 3.28 9.14
C GLN A 159 38.30 4.66 8.65
N VAL A 160 37.18 5.18 9.18
CA VAL A 160 36.99 6.61 9.39
C VAL A 160 36.33 6.81 10.75
N THR A 161 37.18 7.06 11.73
CA THR A 161 36.86 7.65 13.02
C THR A 161 36.45 9.11 12.80
N GLU A 162 35.14 9.34 12.68
CA GLU A 162 34.35 10.43 13.25
C GLU A 162 32.92 10.23 12.72
N GLU A 163 31.91 10.23 13.60
CA GLU A 163 30.52 10.27 13.16
C GLU A 163 30.31 11.59 12.42
N ALA A 164 30.53 11.60 11.10
CA ALA A 164 30.33 12.77 10.27
C ALA A 164 28.92 13.30 10.56
N LYS A 165 28.87 14.51 11.15
CA LYS A 165 27.64 15.16 11.56
C LYS A 165 26.70 15.17 10.36
N GLU A 166 25.54 14.52 10.50
CA GLU A 166 24.57 14.40 9.41
C GLU A 166 24.27 15.79 8.82
N ASP A 167 24.46 15.92 7.51
CA ASP A 167 24.15 17.14 6.78
C ASP A 167 22.65 17.11 6.38
N PHE A 168 21.96 18.18 6.74
CA PHE A 168 20.54 18.39 6.46
C PHE A 168 20.31 19.49 5.42
N SER A 169 21.34 19.82 4.64
CA SER A 169 21.26 20.82 3.58
C SER A 169 20.19 20.45 2.53
N PRO A 170 19.37 21.42 2.09
CA PRO A 170 18.38 21.16 1.04
C PRO A 170 18.98 20.60 -0.25
N SER A 171 20.20 21.02 -0.61
CA SER A 171 20.93 20.51 -1.78
C SER A 171 21.21 19.01 -1.69
N LEU A 172 21.57 18.52 -0.49
CA LEU A 172 21.84 17.11 -0.28
C LEU A 172 20.55 16.30 -0.31
N TYR A 173 19.48 16.80 0.34
CA TYR A 173 18.16 16.17 0.29
C TYR A 173 17.61 16.08 -1.13
N ALA A 174 17.82 17.11 -1.96
CA ALA A 174 17.39 17.11 -3.35
C ALA A 174 18.11 16.01 -4.16
N ARG A 175 19.42 15.86 -3.94
CA ARG A 175 20.21 14.78 -4.56
C ARG A 175 19.73 13.41 -4.12
N HIS A 176 19.54 13.20 -2.81
CA HIS A 176 19.02 11.96 -2.26
C HIS A 176 17.64 11.59 -2.82
N ALA A 177 16.72 12.56 -2.85
CA ALA A 177 15.37 12.38 -3.39
C ALA A 177 15.42 12.00 -4.87
N ASN A 178 16.25 12.70 -5.66
CA ASN A 178 16.43 12.40 -7.07
C ASN A 178 16.97 10.98 -7.27
N THR A 179 18.10 10.63 -6.66
CA THR A 179 18.69 9.29 -6.75
C THR A 179 17.69 8.21 -6.34
N LEU A 180 17.04 8.36 -5.19
CA LEU A 180 16.08 7.37 -4.68
C LEU A 180 14.95 7.14 -5.69
N ILE A 181 14.30 8.20 -6.15
CA ILE A 181 13.17 8.08 -7.06
C ILE A 181 13.61 7.53 -8.41
N THR A 182 14.69 8.04 -9.01
CA THR A 182 15.14 7.56 -10.31
C THR A 182 15.51 6.08 -10.26
N THR A 183 16.20 5.64 -9.19
CA THR A 183 16.57 4.24 -9.02
C THR A 183 15.34 3.37 -8.81
N LEU A 184 14.41 3.75 -7.92
CA LEU A 184 13.18 2.98 -7.70
C LEU A 184 12.32 2.86 -8.97
N LEU A 185 12.25 3.94 -9.76
CA LEU A 185 11.53 3.95 -11.04
C LEU A 185 12.20 3.04 -12.07
N SER A 186 13.54 3.12 -12.23
CA SER A 186 14.27 2.30 -13.18
C SER A 186 14.30 0.82 -12.81
N THR A 187 14.37 0.51 -11.51
CA THR A 187 14.47 -0.88 -11.02
C THR A 187 13.11 -1.57 -11.03
N TYR A 188 12.07 -0.91 -10.52
CA TYR A 188 10.78 -1.58 -10.26
C TYR A 188 9.65 -1.19 -11.22
N ASN A 189 9.88 -0.19 -12.07
CA ASN A 189 8.92 0.31 -13.06
C ASN A 189 7.47 0.43 -12.50
N PRO A 190 7.26 1.09 -11.34
CA PRO A 190 5.96 1.10 -10.69
C PRO A 190 4.95 1.89 -11.51
N THR A 191 3.71 1.42 -11.52
CA THR A 191 2.58 2.16 -12.10
C THR A 191 1.97 3.15 -11.09
N HIS A 192 2.06 2.80 -9.81
CA HIS A 192 1.49 3.55 -8.70
C HIS A 192 2.50 3.65 -7.56
N ILE A 193 2.64 4.84 -6.98
CA ILE A 193 3.50 5.09 -5.82
C ILE A 193 2.64 5.58 -4.67
N LEU A 194 2.77 4.94 -3.51
CA LEU A 194 2.15 5.35 -2.26
C LEU A 194 3.21 5.93 -1.34
N ILE A 195 2.99 7.12 -0.80
CA ILE A 195 3.91 7.76 0.13
C ILE A 195 3.14 8.06 1.43
N GLU A 196 3.58 7.50 2.56
CA GLU A 196 3.01 7.88 3.86
C GLU A 196 3.25 9.37 4.13
N ARG A 197 2.19 10.11 4.45
CA ARG A 197 2.31 11.54 4.78
C ARG A 197 3.01 11.73 6.12
N GLN A 198 3.99 12.64 6.19
CA GLN A 198 4.56 13.05 7.47
C GLN A 198 3.50 13.77 8.32
N ARG A 199 3.34 13.34 9.58
CA ARG A 199 2.45 14.03 10.53
C ARG A 199 3.15 15.24 11.13
N PHE A 200 2.45 16.37 11.19
CA PHE A 200 2.84 17.46 12.07
C PHE A 200 2.67 17.03 13.53
N ARG A 201 3.73 17.23 14.33
CA ARG A 201 3.72 16.94 15.76
C ARG A 201 4.21 18.17 16.51
N THR A 202 3.33 18.76 17.30
CA THR A 202 3.63 19.95 18.13
C THR A 202 3.80 19.62 19.62
N GLY A 203 3.48 18.39 20.04
CA GLY A 203 3.52 17.95 21.44
C GLY A 203 4.74 17.09 21.81
N GLY A 204 5.95 17.52 21.48
CA GLY A 204 7.19 16.81 21.81
C GLY A 204 8.36 17.78 22.02
N GLY A 205 9.50 17.27 22.49
CA GLY A 205 10.73 18.06 22.58
C GLY A 205 11.21 18.54 21.20
N SER A 206 12.13 19.50 21.16
CA SER A 206 12.68 20.10 19.94
C SER A 206 13.12 19.08 18.88
N ALA A 207 13.69 17.95 19.31
CA ALA A 207 14.08 16.85 18.44
C ALA A 207 12.92 16.27 17.60
N VAL A 208 11.69 16.22 18.14
CA VAL A 208 10.51 15.74 17.41
C VAL A 208 10.09 16.72 16.33
N GLN A 209 10.14 18.01 16.63
CA GLN A 209 9.85 19.07 15.67
C GLN A 209 10.88 19.08 14.54
N GLU A 210 12.17 19.03 14.91
CA GLU A 210 13.27 19.00 13.96
C GLU A 210 13.18 17.77 13.04
N TRP A 211 12.94 16.58 13.59
CA TRP A 211 12.75 15.37 12.79
C TRP A 211 11.54 15.48 11.86
N THR A 212 10.42 16.06 12.34
CA THR A 212 9.22 16.30 11.53
C THR A 212 9.52 17.21 10.34
N ILE A 213 10.30 18.27 10.54
CA ILE A 213 10.70 19.19 9.48
C ILE A 213 11.61 18.47 8.49
N ARG A 214 12.65 17.76 8.95
CA ARG A 214 13.59 17.06 8.07
C ARG A 214 12.87 16.04 7.18
N VAL A 215 12.02 15.18 7.77
CA VAL A 215 11.24 14.20 6.98
C VAL A 215 10.26 14.90 6.04
N GLY A 216 9.61 15.98 6.49
CA GLY A 216 8.68 16.76 5.64
C GLY A 216 9.38 17.44 4.45
N VAL A 217 10.62 17.90 4.62
CA VAL A 217 11.44 18.43 3.51
C VAL A 217 11.75 17.34 2.50
N LEU A 218 12.17 16.15 2.97
CA LEU A 218 12.38 15.00 2.09
C LEU A 218 11.10 14.61 1.34
N GLU A 219 9.96 14.51 2.03
CA GLU A 219 8.65 14.24 1.43
C GLU A 219 8.37 15.21 0.28
N GLY A 220 8.48 16.52 0.54
CA GLY A 220 8.26 17.55 -0.48
C GLY A 220 9.18 17.41 -1.69
N MET A 221 10.45 17.05 -1.48
CA MET A 221 11.40 16.82 -2.57
C MET A 221 11.09 15.57 -3.38
N LEU A 222 10.64 14.48 -2.75
CA LEU A 222 10.18 13.28 -3.47
C LEU A 222 9.01 13.62 -4.40
N TYR A 223 8.02 14.37 -3.90
CA TYR A 223 6.89 14.84 -4.73
C TYR A 223 7.35 15.75 -5.87
N ALA A 224 8.26 16.69 -5.61
CA ALA A 224 8.77 17.60 -6.63
C ALA A 224 9.52 16.85 -7.75
N VAL A 225 10.37 15.88 -7.40
CA VAL A 225 11.09 15.03 -8.36
C VAL A 225 10.10 14.22 -9.19
N LEU A 226 9.13 13.55 -8.56
CA LEU A 226 8.11 12.76 -9.25
C LEU A 226 7.26 13.60 -10.22
N GLU A 227 6.85 14.79 -9.81
CA GLU A 227 6.07 15.70 -10.68
C GLU A 227 6.92 16.21 -11.85
N THR A 228 8.20 16.50 -11.62
CA THR A 228 9.14 16.93 -12.67
C THR A 228 9.35 15.82 -13.71
N ILE A 229 9.54 14.57 -13.27
CA ILE A 229 9.68 13.41 -14.15
C ILE A 229 8.40 13.22 -14.98
N ASN A 230 7.24 13.23 -14.32
CA ASN A 230 5.94 13.09 -15.01
C ASN A 230 5.68 14.22 -16.02
N SER A 231 6.05 15.46 -15.70
CA SER A 231 5.89 16.61 -16.60
C SER A 231 6.83 16.52 -17.81
N SER A 232 8.06 16.02 -17.60
CA SER A 232 9.05 15.82 -18.66
C SER A 232 8.64 14.70 -19.62
N LEU A 233 8.01 13.63 -19.11
CA LEU A 233 7.45 12.54 -19.91
C LEU A 233 6.26 13.00 -20.78
N LEU A 234 5.46 13.96 -20.30
CA LEU A 234 4.36 14.56 -21.09
C LEU A 234 4.87 15.50 -22.19
N SER A 235 6.02 16.15 -21.96
CA SER A 235 6.60 17.12 -22.90
C SER A 235 7.47 16.47 -23.97
N SER A 236 7.99 15.27 -23.70
CA SER A 236 8.81 14.51 -24.64
C SER A 236 7.92 13.62 -25.51
N SER A 237 7.70 14.01 -26.76
CA SER A 237 6.98 13.24 -27.78
C SER A 237 7.63 11.89 -28.18
N SER A 238 8.75 11.52 -27.55
CA SER A 238 9.39 10.21 -27.68
C SER A 238 8.87 9.25 -26.62
N PHE A 239 7.90 8.43 -27.01
CA PHE A 239 7.36 7.29 -26.25
C PHE A 239 8.47 6.27 -25.93
N SER A 240 9.12 6.41 -24.78
CA SER A 240 9.62 5.24 -24.05
C SER A 240 8.46 4.71 -23.21
N SER A 241 8.17 3.42 -23.34
CA SER A 241 6.93 2.72 -22.93
C SER A 241 6.45 2.81 -21.47
N GLY A 242 7.01 3.68 -20.63
CA GLY A 242 6.54 3.94 -19.26
C GLY A 242 5.60 5.15 -19.23
N GLY A 243 4.29 4.91 -19.11
CA GLY A 243 3.31 6.00 -18.93
C GLY A 243 3.51 6.78 -17.63
N LYS A 244 2.78 7.89 -17.46
CA LYS A 244 2.77 8.70 -16.24
C LYS A 244 2.56 7.83 -14.99
N VAL A 245 3.45 7.94 -14.00
CA VAL A 245 3.32 7.23 -12.72
C VAL A 245 2.36 7.98 -11.81
N GLN A 246 1.41 7.26 -11.22
CA GLN A 246 0.41 7.87 -10.34
C GLN A 246 0.88 7.88 -8.89
N VAL A 247 0.92 9.05 -8.26
CA VAL A 247 1.46 9.22 -6.89
C VAL A 247 0.33 9.55 -5.93
N TYR A 248 0.26 8.84 -4.80
CA TYR A 248 -0.81 8.97 -3.81
C TYR A 248 -0.28 9.16 -2.39
N PRO A 249 -0.71 10.22 -1.70
CA PRO A 249 -0.44 10.36 -0.27
C PRO A 249 -1.30 9.37 0.53
N VAL A 250 -0.69 8.70 1.50
CA VAL A 250 -1.38 7.83 2.45
C VAL A 250 -1.48 8.50 3.80
N GLU A 251 -2.72 8.63 4.29
CA GLU A 251 -2.96 9.10 5.64
C GLU A 251 -2.42 8.09 6.66
N PRO A 252 -1.58 8.50 7.62
CA PRO A 252 -0.98 7.62 8.62
C PRO A 252 -1.98 6.84 9.51
N GLY A 253 -3.25 7.28 9.56
CA GLY A 253 -4.33 6.59 10.27
C GLY A 253 -5.15 5.63 9.40
N ARG A 254 -5.04 5.68 8.06
CA ARG A 254 -5.91 4.96 7.12
C ARG A 254 -5.84 3.46 7.32
N VAL A 255 -4.62 2.92 7.34
CA VAL A 255 -4.36 1.49 7.57
C VAL A 255 -4.95 1.02 8.89
N SER A 256 -4.67 1.74 9.98
CA SER A 256 -5.15 1.35 11.31
C SER A 256 -6.67 1.37 11.44
N ARG A 257 -7.36 2.29 10.76
CA ARG A 257 -8.82 2.36 10.74
C ARG A 257 -9.43 1.20 9.95
N PHE A 258 -8.83 0.86 8.81
CA PHE A 258 -9.31 -0.24 7.98
C PHE A 258 -9.20 -1.58 8.74
N TRP A 259 -8.05 -1.89 9.33
CA TRP A 259 -7.83 -3.17 10.03
C TRP A 259 -8.33 -3.20 11.48
N GLY A 260 -8.56 -2.04 12.10
CA GLY A 260 -8.77 -1.93 13.54
C GLY A 260 -10.17 -2.23 14.06
N GLU A 261 -11.21 -2.39 13.24
CA GLU A 261 -12.61 -2.38 13.71
C GLU A 261 -13.26 -3.76 13.96
N GLU A 262 -12.60 -4.88 13.66
CA GLU A 262 -13.14 -6.24 13.92
C GLU A 262 -13.28 -6.62 15.40
N SER A 263 -12.82 -5.80 16.35
CA SER A 263 -12.87 -6.09 17.80
C SER A 263 -14.00 -5.36 18.53
N GLY A 264 -15.08 -5.00 17.85
CA GLY A 264 -16.19 -4.37 18.54
C GLY A 264 -17.48 -4.45 17.76
N ASP A 265 -18.07 -5.64 17.87
CA ASP A 265 -19.49 -5.91 18.04
C ASP A 265 -20.44 -4.93 17.35
N ILE A 266 -21.01 -5.38 16.24
CA ILE A 266 -22.27 -4.87 15.73
C ILE A 266 -23.33 -5.37 16.71
N GLY A 267 -23.44 -4.68 17.85
CA GLY A 267 -24.53 -4.86 18.79
C GLY A 267 -25.82 -4.48 18.08
N ASP A 268 -26.61 -5.51 17.78
CA ASP A 268 -27.97 -5.44 17.31
C ASP A 268 -28.81 -4.55 18.24
N GLY A 269 -29.71 -3.79 17.64
CA GLY A 269 -30.60 -2.89 18.35
C GLY A 269 -31.67 -3.68 19.08
N GLY A 270 -31.39 -4.07 20.32
CA GLY A 270 -32.37 -4.55 21.29
C GLY A 270 -32.10 -3.88 22.63
N GLY A 271 -33.04 -3.07 23.12
CA GLY A 271 -32.85 -2.16 24.24
C GLY A 271 -32.46 -2.84 25.54
N ASP A 272 -31.49 -2.25 26.26
CA ASP A 272 -31.69 -1.74 27.61
C ASP A 272 -30.52 -0.81 27.98
N MET A 273 -30.78 0.12 28.86
CA MET A 273 -29.94 1.26 29.22
C MET A 273 -28.77 0.81 30.13
N VAL A 274 -27.74 0.18 29.55
CA VAL A 274 -26.52 -0.18 30.31
C VAL A 274 -25.30 0.59 29.78
N VAL A 275 -24.79 1.45 30.66
CA VAL A 275 -23.52 2.19 30.64
C VAL A 275 -22.61 1.91 29.44
N LYS A 276 -22.57 2.87 28.50
CA LYS A 276 -21.59 2.93 27.40
C LYS A 276 -20.17 2.93 27.97
N LYS A 277 -19.54 1.75 28.04
CA LYS A 277 -18.11 1.62 28.27
C LYS A 277 -17.41 2.32 27.10
N GLN A 278 -16.83 3.49 27.34
CA GLN A 278 -16.07 4.21 26.31
C GLN A 278 -15.04 3.25 25.71
N LYS A 279 -15.19 2.94 24.41
CA LYS A 279 -14.29 2.07 23.64
C LYS A 279 -12.88 2.66 23.78
N LYS A 280 -12.02 2.03 24.58
CA LYS A 280 -10.66 2.51 24.84
C LYS A 280 -9.96 2.62 23.50
N ARG A 281 -9.52 3.83 23.12
CA ARG A 281 -8.72 4.05 21.91
C ARG A 281 -7.56 3.05 21.93
N LYS A 282 -7.44 2.22 20.88
CA LYS A 282 -6.31 1.29 20.73
C LYS A 282 -5.01 2.10 20.89
N ASN A 283 -4.11 1.63 21.73
CA ASN A 283 -2.86 2.32 21.97
C ASN A 283 -1.98 2.21 20.71
N VAL A 284 -1.05 3.14 20.51
CA VAL A 284 -0.07 3.13 19.41
C VAL A 284 0.67 1.79 19.35
N ARG A 285 0.99 1.22 20.52
CA ARG A 285 1.62 -0.10 20.64
C ARG A 285 0.75 -1.23 20.07
N ASP A 286 -0.57 -1.16 20.24
CA ASP A 286 -1.49 -2.19 19.78
C ASP A 286 -1.64 -2.15 18.26
N VAL A 287 -1.65 -0.94 17.68
CA VAL A 287 -1.66 -0.75 16.22
C VAL A 287 -0.39 -1.32 15.59
N LYS A 288 0.78 -1.05 16.19
CA LYS A 288 2.05 -1.60 15.72
C LYS A 288 2.06 -3.14 15.77
N LYS A 289 1.61 -3.72 16.88
CA LYS A 289 1.50 -5.19 17.02
C LYS A 289 0.54 -5.80 16.00
N MET A 290 -0.61 -5.15 15.77
CA MET A 290 -1.60 -5.59 14.78
C MET A 290 -0.99 -5.64 13.38
N LYS A 291 -0.27 -4.59 12.95
CA LYS A 291 0.38 -4.57 11.63
C LYS A 291 1.44 -5.67 11.48
N ILE A 292 2.29 -5.86 12.49
CA ILE A 292 3.29 -6.94 12.51
C ILE A 292 2.61 -8.32 12.46
N ALA A 293 1.52 -8.50 13.20
CA ALA A 293 0.76 -9.75 13.20
C ALA A 293 0.15 -10.06 11.82
N LEU A 294 -0.43 -9.05 11.15
CA LEU A 294 -0.95 -9.20 9.78
C LEU A 294 0.14 -9.65 8.81
N VAL A 295 1.31 -8.99 8.84
CA VAL A 295 2.43 -9.36 7.97
C VAL A 295 2.92 -10.77 8.27
N ARG A 296 3.06 -11.12 9.55
CA ARG A 296 3.43 -12.49 9.95
C ARG A 296 2.46 -13.52 9.39
N GLU A 297 1.16 -13.29 9.51
CA GLU A 297 0.12 -14.17 8.96
C GLU A 297 0.26 -14.34 7.45
N TRP A 298 0.41 -13.24 6.72
CA TRP A 298 0.58 -13.27 5.26
C TRP A 298 1.85 -14.03 4.84
N LEU A 299 2.97 -13.80 5.52
CA LEU A 299 4.23 -14.45 5.20
C LEU A 299 4.23 -15.95 5.55
N VAL A 300 3.60 -16.36 6.65
CA VAL A 300 3.44 -17.78 7.00
C VAL A 300 2.59 -18.50 5.95
N SER A 301 1.46 -17.90 5.56
CA SER A 301 0.60 -18.46 4.50
C SER A 301 1.34 -18.54 3.15
N ALA A 302 2.16 -17.53 2.81
CA ALA A 302 2.97 -17.53 1.61
C ALA A 302 4.08 -18.61 1.61
N ALA A 303 4.60 -18.98 2.77
CA ALA A 303 5.65 -19.97 2.92
C ALA A 303 5.13 -21.42 2.83
N ASN A 304 3.88 -21.65 3.23
CA ASN A 304 3.26 -22.97 3.20
C ASN A 304 2.69 -23.34 1.82
N ASP A 305 2.69 -22.41 0.86
CA ASP A 305 2.13 -22.57 -0.48
C ASP A 305 0.67 -23.08 -0.49
N ASP A 306 -0.10 -22.65 0.53
CA ASP A 306 -1.49 -23.10 0.75
C ASP A 306 -2.46 -22.63 -0.36
N GLY A 307 -1.99 -21.92 -1.39
CA GLY A 307 -2.79 -21.43 -2.54
C GLY A 307 -3.85 -20.37 -2.21
N ASP A 308 -4.17 -20.16 -0.93
CA ASP A 308 -5.18 -19.21 -0.41
C ASP A 308 -4.55 -17.94 0.21
N GLY A 309 -3.24 -17.76 0.04
CA GLY A 309 -2.49 -16.65 0.61
C GLY A 309 -2.82 -15.30 -0.03
N ARG A 310 -3.15 -14.29 0.79
CA ARG A 310 -3.36 -12.90 0.34
C ARG A 310 -2.10 -12.28 -0.31
N VAL A 311 -0.93 -12.72 0.12
CA VAL A 311 0.37 -12.29 -0.39
C VAL A 311 1.16 -13.53 -0.78
N VAL A 312 1.82 -13.47 -1.94
CA VAL A 312 2.74 -14.49 -2.44
C VAL A 312 4.12 -13.86 -2.57
N LEU A 313 5.19 -14.61 -2.26
CA LEU A 313 6.56 -14.14 -2.43
C LEU A 313 7.01 -14.42 -3.87
N GLY A 314 7.33 -13.37 -4.63
CA GLY A 314 7.78 -13.50 -6.02
C GLY A 314 8.90 -12.52 -6.36
N GLY A 315 9.16 -12.37 -7.66
CA GLY A 315 10.30 -11.63 -8.21
C GLY A 315 11.05 -12.45 -9.25
N SER A 316 11.85 -11.81 -10.08
CA SER A 316 12.78 -12.51 -10.98
C SER A 316 13.88 -13.22 -10.17
N ALA A 317 14.61 -14.14 -10.79
CA ALA A 317 15.76 -14.81 -10.14
C ALA A 317 16.71 -13.76 -9.54
N GLY A 318 17.10 -13.92 -8.28
CA GLY A 318 17.80 -12.89 -7.49
C GLY A 318 16.85 -12.05 -6.62
N GLU A 319 15.92 -11.28 -7.20
CA GLU A 319 14.97 -10.45 -6.41
C GLU A 319 14.05 -11.30 -5.53
N GLY A 320 13.54 -12.41 -6.08
CA GLY A 320 12.71 -13.35 -5.34
C GLY A 320 13.45 -14.02 -4.18
N ASP A 321 14.76 -14.21 -4.31
CA ASP A 321 15.60 -14.81 -3.27
C ASP A 321 15.80 -13.81 -2.11
N GLU A 322 16.06 -12.53 -2.43
CA GLU A 322 16.17 -11.46 -1.43
C GLU A 322 14.87 -11.28 -0.62
N VAL A 323 13.72 -11.27 -1.29
CA VAL A 323 12.41 -11.15 -0.61
C VAL A 323 12.16 -12.33 0.32
N ARG A 324 12.51 -13.55 -0.10
CA ARG A 324 12.37 -14.76 0.72
C ARG A 324 13.29 -14.73 1.93
N GLU A 325 14.53 -14.29 1.77
CA GLU A 325 15.49 -14.13 2.86
C GLU A 325 15.00 -13.10 3.89
N LEU A 326 14.53 -11.95 3.43
CA LEU A 326 13.99 -10.89 4.30
C LEU A 326 12.69 -11.32 5.00
N ALA A 327 11.83 -12.07 4.31
CA ALA A 327 10.64 -12.68 4.89
C ALA A 327 10.98 -13.66 6.00
N SER A 328 11.96 -14.55 5.75
CA SER A 328 12.46 -15.48 6.76
C SER A 328 13.02 -14.75 7.99
N ALA A 329 13.90 -13.76 7.76
CA ALA A 329 14.48 -12.96 8.85
C ALA A 329 13.40 -12.20 9.65
N PHE A 330 12.33 -11.71 8.99
CA PHE A 330 11.21 -11.07 9.65
C PHE A 330 10.44 -12.04 10.55
N LEU A 331 10.15 -13.25 10.05
CA LEU A 331 9.46 -14.30 10.80
C LEU A 331 10.27 -14.76 12.01
N GLU A 332 11.57 -15.02 11.84
CA GLU A 332 12.49 -15.38 12.94
C GLU A 332 12.49 -14.32 14.05
N LYS A 333 12.57 -13.05 13.64
CA LYS A 333 12.59 -11.92 14.58
C LYS A 333 11.23 -11.73 15.28
N CYS A 334 10.11 -12.05 14.63
CA CYS A 334 8.79 -12.07 15.26
C CYS A 334 8.68 -13.13 16.38
N GLU A 335 9.38 -14.26 16.24
CA GLU A 335 9.39 -15.35 17.23
C GLU A 335 10.28 -15.05 18.44
N GLY A 336 10.98 -13.90 18.44
CA GLY A 336 11.91 -13.55 19.51
C GLY A 336 13.16 -14.43 19.54
N LYS A 337 13.40 -15.22 18.49
CA LYS A 337 14.63 -15.97 18.31
C LYS A 337 15.78 -14.96 18.20
N ARG A 338 16.55 -14.82 19.29
CA ARG A 338 17.83 -14.10 19.23
C ARG A 338 18.72 -14.91 18.30
N ARG A 339 19.27 -14.27 17.26
CA ARG A 339 20.38 -14.87 16.50
C ARG A 339 21.43 -15.31 17.50
N THR A 340 21.62 -16.61 17.64
CA THR A 340 22.78 -17.18 18.30
C THR A 340 23.99 -16.59 17.57
N LYS A 341 24.99 -16.15 18.32
CA LYS A 341 26.24 -15.56 17.82
C LYS A 341 26.97 -16.58 16.92
N LYS A 342 26.51 -16.78 15.69
CA LYS A 342 27.06 -17.72 14.71
C LYS A 342 26.80 -17.12 13.32
N GLY A 343 27.86 -16.57 12.74
CA GLY A 343 27.87 -15.97 11.40
C GLY A 343 27.56 -14.47 11.39
N GLU A 344 28.52 -13.66 10.96
CA GLU A 344 28.35 -12.23 10.64
C GLU A 344 27.48 -11.98 9.37
N ASP A 345 26.91 -13.03 8.76
CA ASP A 345 26.20 -13.00 7.46
C ASP A 345 24.67 -12.84 7.55
N GLY A 346 24.10 -12.64 8.74
CA GLY A 346 22.65 -12.48 8.83
C GLY A 346 22.18 -11.10 8.39
N VAL A 347 21.24 -11.01 7.44
CA VAL A 347 20.64 -9.73 6.99
C VAL A 347 20.07 -8.93 8.16
N ASP A 348 20.51 -7.68 8.34
CA ASP A 348 19.95 -6.77 9.36
C ASP A 348 18.70 -6.08 8.83
N ILE A 349 17.54 -6.59 9.26
CA ILE A 349 16.23 -6.00 8.93
C ILE A 349 15.84 -4.85 9.86
N GLY A 350 16.60 -4.63 10.93
CA GLY A 350 16.33 -3.58 11.90
C GLY A 350 14.93 -3.65 12.53
N LYS A 351 14.20 -2.55 12.75
CA LYS A 351 12.89 -2.64 13.45
C LYS A 351 11.81 -3.24 12.54
N LEU A 352 10.98 -4.12 13.12
CA LEU A 352 9.92 -4.81 12.39
C LEU A 352 8.81 -3.87 11.88
N ASP A 353 8.54 -2.77 12.58
CA ASP A 353 7.49 -1.84 12.19
C ASP A 353 7.77 -1.11 10.89
N ASP A 354 9.02 -0.73 10.63
CA ASP A 354 9.37 -0.01 9.39
C ASP A 354 8.95 -0.86 8.16
N LEU A 355 9.31 -2.14 8.17
CA LEU A 355 8.95 -3.10 7.12
C LEU A 355 7.46 -3.48 7.11
N ALA A 356 6.85 -3.60 8.29
CA ALA A 356 5.43 -3.92 8.37
C ALA A 356 4.54 -2.77 7.87
N ASP A 357 4.93 -1.52 8.14
CA ASP A 357 4.16 -0.34 7.80
C ASP A 357 4.06 -0.18 6.28
N CYS A 358 5.17 -0.30 5.54
CA CYS A 358 5.18 -0.17 4.09
C CYS A 358 4.40 -1.31 3.38
N LEU A 359 4.51 -2.55 3.86
CA LEU A 359 3.81 -3.70 3.28
C LEU A 359 2.29 -3.64 3.54
N VAL A 360 1.88 -3.42 4.79
CA VAL A 360 0.45 -3.30 5.14
C VAL A 360 -0.16 -2.11 4.41
N GLN A 361 0.55 -0.99 4.27
CA GLN A 361 0.09 0.15 3.48
C GLN A 361 -0.23 -0.25 2.03
N GLY A 362 0.70 -0.94 1.35
CA GLY A 362 0.52 -1.35 -0.04
C GLY A 362 -0.64 -2.32 -0.22
N VAL A 363 -0.69 -3.38 0.60
CA VAL A 363 -1.77 -4.38 0.58
C VAL A 363 -3.13 -3.75 0.90
N THR A 364 -3.17 -2.84 1.88
CA THR A 364 -4.41 -2.10 2.21
C THR A 364 -4.88 -1.28 1.02
N CYS A 365 -3.98 -0.56 0.35
CA CYS A 365 -4.35 0.26 -0.80
C CYS A 365 -4.99 -0.59 -1.89
N TYR A 366 -4.40 -1.74 -2.23
CA TYR A 366 -4.96 -2.67 -3.19
C TYR A 366 -6.40 -3.09 -2.84
N PHE A 367 -6.63 -3.58 -1.61
CA PHE A 367 -7.97 -4.00 -1.18
C PHE A 367 -8.98 -2.85 -1.19
N LEU A 368 -8.55 -1.63 -0.82
CA LEU A 368 -9.42 -0.46 -0.89
C LEU A 368 -9.82 -0.16 -2.34
N GLN A 369 -8.95 -0.37 -3.32
CA GLN A 369 -9.33 -0.17 -4.72
C GLN A 369 -10.31 -1.22 -5.22
N VAL A 370 -10.14 -2.49 -4.85
CA VAL A 370 -11.11 -3.55 -5.14
C VAL A 370 -12.49 -3.18 -4.55
N LEU A 371 -12.53 -2.77 -3.29
CA LEU A 371 -13.78 -2.37 -2.63
C LEU A 371 -14.42 -1.12 -3.26
N ARG A 372 -13.62 -0.14 -3.67
CA ARG A 372 -14.09 1.08 -4.35
C ARG A 372 -14.66 0.77 -5.74
N ALA A 373 -14.12 -0.21 -6.45
CA ALA A 373 -14.66 -0.65 -7.73
C ALA A 373 -16.02 -1.37 -7.55
N ASP A 374 -16.17 -2.12 -6.47
CA ASP A 374 -17.35 -2.92 -6.17
C ASP A 374 -18.57 -2.10 -5.69
N VAL A 375 -18.35 -1.06 -4.89
CA VAL A 375 -19.43 -0.29 -4.26
C VAL A 375 -20.40 0.31 -5.29
N PRO A 376 -19.94 1.02 -6.34
CA PRO A 376 -20.82 1.56 -7.37
C PRO A 376 -21.53 0.50 -8.21
N ALA A 377 -20.96 -0.71 -8.35
CA ALA A 377 -21.53 -1.79 -9.16
C ALA A 377 -22.71 -2.49 -8.46
N LYS A 378 -22.76 -2.45 -7.13
CA LYS A 378 -23.79 -3.10 -6.31
C LYS A 378 -24.94 -2.18 -5.93
N THR A 379 -24.84 -0.88 -6.21
CA THR A 379 -25.92 0.07 -5.95
C THR A 379 -26.74 0.26 -7.24
N PRO A 380 -28.06 0.04 -7.21
CA PRO A 380 -28.88 0.19 -8.40
C PRO A 380 -28.76 1.62 -8.92
N SER A 381 -28.56 1.76 -10.23
CA SER A 381 -28.78 3.03 -10.91
C SER A 381 -30.23 3.46 -10.65
N PRO A 382 -30.49 4.76 -10.42
CA PRO A 382 -31.87 5.22 -10.38
C PRO A 382 -32.56 4.83 -11.69
N PRO A 383 -33.83 4.40 -11.67
CA PRO A 383 -34.55 4.03 -12.88
C PRO A 383 -34.48 5.19 -13.87
N ALA A 384 -33.95 4.90 -15.07
CA ALA A 384 -33.97 5.83 -16.18
C ALA A 384 -35.44 6.02 -16.59
N GLY A 385 -36.06 7.10 -16.12
CA GLY A 385 -37.43 7.44 -16.48
C GLY A 385 -38.30 7.81 -15.28
N SER A 386 -38.25 9.08 -14.90
CA SER A 386 -39.42 9.81 -14.42
C SER A 386 -39.13 11.31 -14.63
N LEU A 387 -39.14 11.70 -15.91
CA LEU A 387 -39.62 13.03 -16.27
C LEU A 387 -41.13 12.87 -16.37
N ALA A 388 -41.84 13.43 -15.41
CA ALA A 388 -43.23 13.82 -15.52
C ALA A 388 -43.31 15.30 -15.11
#